data_AF-A0A9E6VDL6-F1
#
_entry.id   AF-A0A9E6VDL6-F1
#
_cell.length_a   1.000
_cell.length_b   1.000
_cell.length_c   1.000
_cell.angle_alpha   90.00
_cell.angle_beta   90.00
_cell.angle_gamma   90.00
#
_symmetry.space_group_name_H-M   'P 1'
#
loop_
_entity.id
_entity.type
_entity.pdbx_description
1 polymer ?
#
loop_
_entity_poly.entity_id
_entity_poly.type
_entity_poly.pdbx_seq_one_letter_code
_entity_poly.pdbx_strand_id
1 'polypeptide(L)'
;MKIANRPDTVLPDTILPDTVLIVDFGSQFTQLIARRIREAGVFSEIVPFQSAEAAFRRINPKAVILSGGPASTGDIGSPRAPQIVFDAGVPVLGICYGQMAMCVQMGGVAESSDHREFGRAFVEIQKDSPLFEGLWAPGQRHQVWMSHGDRVISLPKGFEVFGKSEGSPFAIFGNVERKMYGIMFHPEVVHTPDGARLLQNFVHKIAGIEGDWTMRAYREHAVETIRKQVGKGKVICALSGGVDSSVAALLIHEAVGDQLTCILVDHGLMRKDEASGVVEMFRQHYNLPLILVDASDRFIGALEGESDPEKKRKTIGRLFIEV
;
A
#
# COMPACT_ATOMS: atom_id res chain seq x y z
N MET A 1 -21.39 28.41 -10.43
CA MET A 1 -20.05 28.91 -10.03
C MET A 1 -19.03 27.89 -10.53
N LYS A 2 -18.26 28.23 -11.56
CA LYS A 2 -17.34 27.30 -12.23
C LYS A 2 -16.22 26.93 -11.26
N ILE A 3 -16.05 25.64 -10.98
CA ILE A 3 -14.91 25.11 -10.24
C ILE A 3 -13.70 25.32 -11.13
N ALA A 4 -12.87 26.30 -10.79
CA ALA A 4 -11.63 26.57 -11.49
C ALA A 4 -10.69 25.37 -11.30
N ASN A 5 -10.18 24.83 -12.41
CA ASN A 5 -9.03 23.92 -12.44
C ASN A 5 -7.91 24.55 -11.61
N ARG A 6 -7.54 23.90 -10.49
CA ARG A 6 -6.29 24.22 -9.81
C ARG A 6 -5.14 23.79 -10.73
N PRO A 7 -4.16 24.66 -11.00
CA PRO A 7 -2.94 24.23 -11.68
C PRO A 7 -2.25 23.18 -10.81
N ASP A 8 -1.74 22.13 -11.43
CA ASP A 8 -0.84 21.15 -10.83
C ASP A 8 0.34 21.92 -10.22
N THR A 9 0.26 22.19 -8.93
CA THR A 9 1.38 22.70 -8.15
C THR A 9 2.39 21.57 -8.07
N VAL A 10 3.35 21.58 -8.98
CA VAL A 10 4.60 20.84 -8.86
C VAL A 10 5.24 21.32 -7.55
N LEU A 11 5.17 20.48 -6.52
CA LEU A 11 5.91 20.72 -5.28
C LEU A 11 7.40 20.72 -5.63
N PRO A 12 8.17 21.74 -5.20
CA PRO A 12 9.59 21.85 -5.57
C PRO A 12 10.40 20.71 -4.94
N ASP A 13 11.37 20.20 -5.70
CA ASP A 13 12.44 19.23 -5.39
C ASP A 13 12.68 18.88 -3.91
N THR A 14 11.71 18.23 -3.28
CA THR A 14 11.97 17.38 -2.12
C THR A 14 12.35 16.03 -2.68
N ILE A 15 13.60 15.62 -2.48
CA ILE A 15 14.07 14.27 -2.81
C ILE A 15 13.08 13.30 -2.18
N LEU A 16 12.22 12.69 -3.01
CA LEU A 16 11.37 11.61 -2.54
C LEU A 16 12.32 10.52 -2.03
N PRO A 17 12.03 9.90 -0.87
CA PRO A 17 12.82 8.78 -0.41
C PRO A 17 12.88 7.72 -1.50
N ASP A 18 13.90 6.88 -1.48
CA ASP A 18 13.99 5.76 -2.42
C ASP A 18 12.68 4.96 -2.37
N THR A 19 11.99 4.95 -3.52
CA THR A 19 10.58 4.50 -3.58
C THR A 19 10.47 3.23 -4.39
N VAL A 20 9.70 2.27 -3.85
CA VAL A 20 9.19 1.12 -4.59
C VAL A 20 7.82 1.46 -5.15
N LEU A 21 7.67 1.40 -6.47
CA LEU A 21 6.38 1.52 -7.13
C LEU A 21 5.67 0.17 -7.15
N ILE A 22 4.45 0.11 -6.61
CA ILE A 22 3.61 -1.08 -6.66
C ILE A 22 2.50 -0.84 -7.69
N VAL A 23 2.54 -1.58 -8.79
CA VAL A 23 1.52 -1.54 -9.84
C VAL A 23 0.41 -2.52 -9.47
N ASP A 24 -0.78 -1.98 -9.17
CA ASP A 24 -1.95 -2.74 -8.79
C ASP A 24 -2.74 -3.23 -10.01
N PHE A 25 -2.81 -4.55 -10.14
CA PHE A 25 -3.65 -5.27 -11.10
C PHE A 25 -4.98 -5.75 -10.50
N GLY A 26 -5.33 -5.29 -9.30
CA GLY A 26 -6.61 -5.57 -8.66
C GLY A 26 -6.58 -6.74 -7.67
N SER A 27 -5.41 -7.06 -7.11
CA SER A 27 -5.32 -8.08 -6.05
C SER A 27 -5.92 -7.56 -4.75
N GLN A 28 -6.65 -8.43 -4.06
CA GLN A 28 -7.09 -8.19 -2.67
C GLN A 28 -5.92 -8.01 -1.68
N PHE A 29 -4.71 -8.44 -2.05
CA PHE A 29 -3.51 -8.40 -1.21
C PHE A 29 -2.55 -7.23 -1.54
N THR A 30 -2.83 -6.39 -2.53
CA THR A 30 -1.88 -5.32 -2.95
C THR A 30 -1.47 -4.41 -1.79
N GLN A 31 -2.40 -4.06 -0.90
CA GLN A 31 -2.12 -3.25 0.29
C GLN A 31 -1.15 -3.93 1.27
N LEU A 32 -1.15 -5.27 1.34
CA LEU A 32 -0.21 -6.01 2.17
C LEU A 32 1.21 -5.95 1.59
N ILE A 33 1.37 -5.93 0.26
CA ILE A 33 2.69 -5.72 -0.36
C ILE A 33 3.27 -4.39 0.15
N ALA A 34 2.53 -3.28 0.01
CA ALA A 34 3.00 -1.97 0.49
C ALA A 34 3.33 -1.98 1.98
N ARG A 35 2.52 -2.64 2.79
CA ARG A 35 2.79 -2.79 4.22
C ARG A 35 4.10 -3.53 4.49
N ARG A 36 4.37 -4.65 3.82
CA ARG A 36 5.62 -5.41 4.00
C ARG A 36 6.85 -4.65 3.55
N ILE A 37 6.74 -3.87 2.47
CA ILE A 37 7.83 -3.00 2.00
C ILE A 37 8.13 -1.89 3.01
N ARG A 38 7.09 -1.27 3.58
CA ARG A 38 7.24 -0.27 4.65
C ARG A 38 7.78 -0.85 5.96
N GLU A 39 7.39 -2.08 6.30
CA GLU A 39 7.96 -2.82 7.45
C GLU A 39 9.45 -3.14 7.24
N ALA A 40 9.91 -3.23 5.99
CA ALA A 40 11.33 -3.31 5.63
C ALA A 40 12.04 -1.94 5.59
N GLY A 41 11.38 -0.86 6.03
CA GLY A 41 11.99 0.47 6.10
C GLY A 41 12.12 1.19 4.75
N VAL A 42 11.33 0.78 3.74
CA VAL A 42 11.36 1.37 2.40
C VAL A 42 10.03 2.03 2.08
N PHE A 43 10.06 3.24 1.50
CA PHE A 43 8.83 3.90 1.07
C PHE A 43 8.23 3.17 -0.14
N SER A 44 6.90 3.06 -0.16
CA SER A 44 6.19 2.44 -1.27
C SER A 44 4.90 3.19 -1.60
N GLU A 45 4.65 3.30 -2.91
CA GLU A 45 3.43 3.89 -3.44
C GLU A 45 2.68 2.86 -4.31
N ILE A 46 1.39 2.67 -4.04
CA ILE A 46 0.50 1.81 -4.86
C ILE A 46 -0.19 2.69 -5.89
N VAL A 47 -0.17 2.27 -7.15
CA VAL A 47 -0.93 2.92 -8.23
C VAL A 47 -1.66 1.89 -9.07
N PRO A 48 -2.88 2.19 -9.55
CA PRO A 48 -3.57 1.32 -10.49
C PRO A 48 -2.81 1.27 -11.82
N PHE A 49 -2.81 0.11 -12.48
CA PHE A 49 -2.03 -0.12 -13.71
C PHE A 49 -2.26 0.91 -14.83
N GLN A 50 -3.47 1.47 -14.94
CA GLN A 50 -3.81 2.49 -15.93
C GLN A 50 -3.03 3.80 -15.72
N SER A 51 -2.61 4.08 -14.48
CA SER A 51 -1.85 5.28 -14.11
C SER A 51 -0.36 5.00 -13.89
N ALA A 52 0.08 3.75 -14.10
CA ALA A 52 1.43 3.31 -13.73
C ALA A 52 2.53 4.05 -14.51
N GLU A 53 2.32 4.40 -15.79
CA GLU A 53 3.33 5.13 -16.55
C GLU A 53 3.53 6.55 -16.02
N ALA A 54 2.44 7.27 -15.79
CA ALA A 54 2.48 8.62 -15.23
C ALA A 54 3.13 8.61 -13.83
N ALA A 55 2.77 7.63 -13.00
CA ALA A 55 3.37 7.42 -11.69
C ALA A 55 4.86 7.10 -11.78
N PHE A 56 5.28 6.22 -12.69
CA PHE A 56 6.68 5.88 -12.90
C PHE A 56 7.51 7.12 -13.22
N ARG A 57 7.02 7.97 -14.12
CA ARG A 57 7.70 9.22 -14.50
C ARG A 57 7.76 10.24 -13.36
N ARG A 58 6.70 10.34 -12.55
CA ARG A 58 6.64 11.26 -11.40
C ARG A 58 7.56 10.81 -10.27
N ILE A 59 7.55 9.53 -9.96
CA ILE A 59 8.23 8.96 -8.78
C ILE A 59 9.70 8.67 -9.08
N ASN A 60 10.03 8.30 -10.32
CA ASN A 60 11.34 7.77 -10.71
C ASN A 60 11.80 6.63 -9.77
N PRO A 61 11.02 5.52 -9.67
CA PRO A 61 11.19 4.53 -8.62
C PRO A 61 12.51 3.76 -8.73
N LYS A 62 13.05 3.32 -7.59
CA LYS A 62 14.24 2.45 -7.53
C LYS A 62 13.94 1.00 -7.88
N ALA A 63 12.69 0.57 -7.67
CA ALA A 63 12.22 -0.77 -8.04
C ALA A 63 10.71 -0.77 -8.28
N VAL A 64 10.23 -1.78 -9.00
CA VAL A 64 8.80 -1.97 -9.29
C VAL A 64 8.34 -3.34 -8.80
N ILE A 65 7.17 -3.40 -8.18
CA ILE A 65 6.46 -4.64 -7.88
C ILE A 65 5.16 -4.65 -8.66
N LEU A 66 4.93 -5.70 -9.43
CA LEU A 66 3.70 -5.96 -10.15
C LEU A 66 2.84 -6.91 -9.30
N SER A 67 1.69 -6.44 -8.83
CA SER A 67 0.84 -7.20 -7.92
C SER A 67 0.20 -8.42 -8.60
N GLY A 68 -0.45 -9.27 -7.80
CA GLY A 68 -1.44 -10.21 -8.34
C GLY A 68 -2.66 -9.47 -8.92
N GLY A 69 -3.62 -10.25 -9.42
CA GLY A 69 -4.87 -9.75 -9.96
C GLY A 69 -5.78 -10.92 -10.36
N PRO A 70 -7.09 -10.69 -10.52
CA PRO A 70 -8.05 -11.74 -10.83
C PRO A 70 -8.15 -12.06 -12.33
N ALA A 71 -7.52 -11.25 -13.19
CA ALA A 71 -7.63 -11.36 -14.64
C ALA A 71 -6.81 -12.54 -15.21
N SER A 72 -7.13 -12.97 -16.43
CA SER A 72 -6.23 -13.79 -17.26
C SER A 72 -5.39 -12.90 -18.17
N THR A 73 -4.15 -13.29 -18.47
CA THR A 73 -3.36 -12.60 -19.51
C THR A 73 -3.84 -12.90 -20.93
N GLY A 74 -4.61 -13.96 -21.14
CA GLY A 74 -5.17 -14.30 -22.46
C GLY A 74 -6.35 -13.41 -22.87
N ASP A 75 -7.03 -12.79 -21.90
CA ASP A 75 -8.22 -11.99 -22.16
C ASP A 75 -7.89 -10.69 -22.92
N ILE A 76 -8.76 -10.33 -23.86
CA ILE A 76 -8.67 -9.06 -24.60
C ILE A 76 -8.81 -7.89 -23.61
N GLY A 77 -7.87 -6.95 -23.65
CA GLY A 77 -7.87 -5.78 -22.77
C GLY A 77 -7.50 -6.09 -21.31
N SER A 78 -6.95 -7.29 -21.04
CA SER A 78 -6.46 -7.62 -19.71
C SER A 78 -5.36 -6.66 -19.23
N PRO A 79 -5.25 -6.41 -17.91
CA PRO A 79 -4.29 -5.46 -17.36
C PRO A 79 -2.84 -5.70 -17.80
N ARG A 80 -2.09 -4.63 -18.07
CA ARG A 80 -0.68 -4.69 -18.48
C ARG A 80 0.15 -3.66 -17.75
N ALA A 81 1.42 -3.97 -17.52
CA ALA A 81 2.38 -2.99 -17.05
C ALA A 81 2.80 -2.09 -18.23
N PRO A 82 3.02 -0.79 -18.02
CA PRO A 82 3.57 0.06 -19.06
C PRO A 82 5.00 -0.37 -19.39
N GLN A 83 5.36 -0.35 -20.67
CA GLN A 83 6.63 -0.91 -21.15
C GLN A 83 7.88 -0.28 -20.49
N ILE A 84 7.79 0.99 -20.10
CA ILE A 84 8.84 1.70 -19.36
C ILE A 84 9.33 0.95 -18.11
N VAL A 85 8.45 0.17 -17.46
CA VAL A 85 8.81 -0.64 -16.28
C VAL A 85 9.89 -1.67 -16.62
N PHE A 86 9.89 -2.23 -17.83
CA PHE A 86 10.83 -3.25 -18.26
C PHE A 86 12.07 -2.68 -18.96
N ASP A 87 11.96 -1.47 -19.51
CA ASP A 87 13.02 -0.84 -20.31
C ASP A 87 13.93 0.09 -19.48
N ALA A 88 13.44 0.57 -18.32
CA ALA A 88 14.16 1.55 -17.50
C ALA A 88 15.37 0.99 -16.73
N GLY A 89 15.61 -0.33 -16.75
CA GLY A 89 16.73 -0.96 -16.06
C GLY A 89 16.61 -1.01 -14.53
N VAL A 90 15.43 -0.70 -13.99
CA VAL A 90 15.13 -0.85 -12.56
C VAL A 90 14.70 -2.30 -12.25
N PRO A 91 14.98 -2.85 -11.07
CA PRO A 91 14.53 -4.18 -10.69
C PRO A 91 13.01 -4.30 -10.67
N VAL A 92 12.51 -5.47 -11.10
CA VAL A 92 11.07 -5.74 -11.18
C VAL A 92 10.75 -7.09 -10.54
N LEU A 93 9.77 -7.11 -9.63
CA LEU A 93 9.20 -8.34 -9.07
C LEU A 93 7.75 -8.50 -9.52
N GLY A 94 7.43 -9.60 -10.21
CA GLY A 94 6.07 -9.99 -10.55
C GLY A 94 5.50 -11.02 -9.59
N ILE A 95 4.32 -10.76 -9.04
CA ILE A 95 3.62 -11.64 -8.09
C ILE A 95 2.34 -12.16 -8.74
N CYS A 96 2.18 -13.48 -8.84
CA CYS A 96 1.02 -14.15 -9.43
C CYS A 96 0.65 -13.57 -10.81
N TYR A 97 -0.44 -12.82 -10.95
CA TYR A 97 -0.78 -12.14 -12.20
C TYR A 97 0.36 -11.27 -12.73
N GLY A 98 1.02 -10.49 -11.88
CA GLY A 98 2.16 -9.65 -12.26
C GLY A 98 3.33 -10.46 -12.81
N GLN A 99 3.51 -11.69 -12.33
CA GLN A 99 4.47 -12.64 -12.91
C GLN A 99 4.10 -13.01 -14.34
N MET A 100 2.84 -13.37 -14.58
CA MET A 100 2.36 -13.75 -15.91
C MET A 100 2.38 -12.57 -16.88
N ALA A 101 1.94 -11.39 -16.44
CA ALA A 101 1.99 -10.17 -17.23
C ALA A 101 3.42 -9.84 -17.66
N MET A 102 4.38 -9.89 -16.73
CA MET A 102 5.81 -9.76 -17.07
C MET A 102 6.24 -10.81 -18.09
N CYS A 103 5.94 -12.08 -17.85
CA CYS A 103 6.31 -13.18 -18.75
C CYS A 103 5.81 -12.96 -20.17
N VAL A 104 4.51 -12.71 -20.34
CA VAL A 104 3.88 -12.52 -21.65
C VAL A 104 4.41 -11.27 -22.35
N GLN A 105 4.53 -10.14 -21.64
CA GLN A 105 5.05 -8.89 -22.24
C GLN A 105 6.52 -8.98 -22.66
N MET A 106 7.27 -9.91 -22.08
CA MET A 106 8.67 -10.16 -22.41
C MET A 106 8.87 -11.23 -23.49
N GLY A 107 7.78 -11.79 -24.04
CA GLY A 107 7.80 -12.78 -25.12
C GLY A 107 7.76 -14.24 -24.66
N GLY A 108 7.46 -14.50 -23.39
CA GLY A 108 7.08 -15.82 -22.90
C GLY A 108 5.60 -16.11 -23.13
N VAL A 109 5.12 -17.23 -22.57
CA VAL A 109 3.73 -17.69 -22.75
C VAL A 109 3.12 -18.10 -21.41
N ALA A 110 1.89 -17.64 -21.17
CA ALA A 110 1.05 -18.05 -20.04
C ALA A 110 -0.34 -18.45 -20.56
N GLU A 111 -0.89 -19.52 -20.00
CA GLU A 111 -2.14 -20.13 -20.42
C GLU A 111 -2.96 -20.57 -19.20
N SER A 112 -4.27 -20.72 -19.41
CA SER A 112 -5.14 -21.34 -18.42
C SER A 112 -4.80 -22.81 -18.22
N SER A 113 -4.89 -23.27 -16.97
CA SER A 113 -4.58 -24.64 -16.56
C SER A 113 -5.82 -25.29 -15.93
N ASP A 114 -6.05 -26.56 -16.27
CA ASP A 114 -7.05 -27.40 -15.60
C ASP A 114 -6.67 -27.67 -14.13
N HIS A 115 -5.37 -27.62 -13.83
CA HIS A 115 -4.84 -27.67 -12.47
C HIS A 115 -4.77 -26.25 -11.90
N ARG A 116 -5.72 -25.93 -11.02
CA ARG A 116 -5.74 -24.67 -10.28
C ARG A 116 -5.17 -24.87 -8.89
N GLU A 117 -4.19 -24.05 -8.51
CA GLU A 117 -3.62 -24.06 -7.15
C GLU A 117 -4.17 -22.86 -6.37
N PHE A 118 -5.11 -23.14 -5.46
CA PHE A 118 -5.62 -22.15 -4.52
C PHE A 118 -5.32 -22.60 -3.10
N GLY A 119 -4.54 -21.80 -2.39
CA GLY A 119 -4.19 -22.02 -1.00
C GLY A 119 -2.77 -22.53 -0.80
N ARG A 120 -2.60 -23.36 0.23
CA ARG A 120 -1.28 -23.84 0.65
C ARG A 120 -0.69 -24.79 -0.40
N ALA A 121 0.51 -24.46 -0.87
CA ALA A 121 1.31 -25.30 -1.76
C ALA A 121 2.77 -25.34 -1.30
N PHE A 122 3.60 -26.12 -2.01
CA PHE A 122 5.03 -26.21 -1.75
C PHE A 122 5.83 -25.93 -3.02
N VAL A 123 6.85 -25.09 -2.91
CA VAL A 123 7.81 -24.82 -3.98
C VAL A 123 9.11 -25.55 -3.68
N GLU A 124 9.57 -26.37 -4.63
CA GLU A 124 10.88 -27.01 -4.63
C GLU A 124 11.90 -26.10 -5.32
N ILE A 125 12.97 -25.76 -4.62
CA ILE A 125 14.03 -24.89 -5.13
C ILE A 125 14.98 -25.69 -6.00
N GLN A 126 15.21 -25.21 -7.23
CA GLN A 126 16.05 -25.87 -8.23
C GLN A 126 17.46 -25.26 -8.30
N LYS A 127 17.59 -23.97 -8.01
CA LYS A 127 18.84 -23.19 -8.13
C LYS A 127 18.90 -22.08 -7.09
N ASP A 128 20.11 -21.61 -6.79
CA ASP A 128 20.30 -20.41 -5.96
C ASP A 128 19.79 -19.15 -6.67
N SER A 129 19.30 -18.18 -5.89
CA SER A 129 18.83 -16.89 -6.40
C SER A 129 19.02 -15.78 -5.37
N PRO A 130 19.40 -14.55 -5.78
CA PRO A 130 19.42 -13.39 -4.87
C PRO A 130 18.09 -13.15 -4.15
N LEU A 131 16.96 -13.53 -4.75
CA LEU A 131 15.63 -13.33 -4.17
C LEU A 131 15.44 -14.09 -2.84
N PHE A 132 16.10 -15.23 -2.66
CA PHE A 132 15.99 -16.07 -1.46
C PHE A 132 17.36 -16.43 -0.87
N GLU A 133 18.38 -15.61 -1.15
CA GLU A 133 19.72 -15.79 -0.64
C GLU A 133 19.76 -15.79 0.89
N GLY A 134 20.35 -16.85 1.46
CA GLY A 134 20.42 -17.09 2.91
C GLY A 134 19.09 -17.55 3.53
N LEU A 135 18.07 -17.83 2.71
CA LEU A 135 16.75 -18.29 3.14
C LEU A 135 16.49 -19.72 2.67
N TRP A 136 16.55 -19.92 1.36
CA TRP A 136 16.17 -21.17 0.71
C TRP A 136 17.32 -21.69 -0.15
N ALA A 137 17.52 -23.01 -0.14
CA ALA A 137 18.60 -23.66 -0.87
C ALA A 137 18.07 -24.74 -1.85
N PRO A 138 18.80 -25.05 -2.94
CA PRO A 138 18.44 -26.11 -3.87
C PRO A 138 18.12 -27.45 -3.18
N GLY A 139 17.07 -28.12 -3.65
CA GLY A 139 16.57 -29.37 -3.08
C GLY A 139 15.64 -29.21 -1.88
N GLN A 140 15.50 -28.01 -1.31
CA GLN A 140 14.53 -27.74 -0.25
C GLN A 140 13.13 -27.50 -0.82
N ARG A 141 12.13 -27.75 0.03
CA ARG A 141 10.71 -27.48 -0.25
C ARG A 141 10.16 -26.51 0.78
N HIS A 142 9.52 -25.44 0.33
CA HIS A 142 9.02 -24.36 1.18
C HIS A 142 7.53 -24.14 1.01
N GLN A 143 6.83 -23.90 2.12
CA GLN A 143 5.40 -23.61 2.10
C GLN A 143 5.17 -22.21 1.52
N VAL A 144 4.21 -22.11 0.60
CA VAL A 144 3.76 -20.85 0.01
C VAL A 144 2.25 -20.79 -0.13
N TRP A 145 1.72 -19.59 -0.41
CA TRP A 145 0.31 -19.38 -0.73
C TRP A 145 0.08 -19.09 -2.21
N MET A 146 -0.45 -20.08 -2.94
CA MET A 146 -0.80 -19.97 -4.36
C MET A 146 -2.23 -19.46 -4.52
N SER A 147 -2.49 -18.71 -5.59
CA SER A 147 -3.85 -18.26 -5.93
C SER A 147 -4.00 -18.04 -7.43
N HIS A 148 -3.94 -19.12 -8.21
CA HIS A 148 -3.97 -19.01 -9.67
C HIS A 148 -4.69 -20.15 -10.38
N GLY A 149 -5.38 -19.79 -11.46
CA GLY A 149 -5.90 -20.73 -12.47
C GLY A 149 -5.04 -20.78 -13.73
N ASP A 150 -4.37 -19.69 -14.07
CA ASP A 150 -3.43 -19.62 -15.18
C ASP A 150 -2.00 -19.84 -14.68
N ARG A 151 -1.12 -20.23 -15.59
CA ARG A 151 0.32 -20.39 -15.28
C ARG A 151 1.16 -20.08 -16.49
N VAL A 152 2.43 -19.74 -16.23
CA VAL A 152 3.45 -19.67 -17.27
C VAL A 152 3.76 -21.08 -17.78
N ILE A 153 3.93 -21.22 -19.08
CA ILE A 153 4.29 -22.48 -19.74
C ILE A 153 5.59 -22.36 -20.58
N SER A 154 6.03 -21.14 -20.87
CA SER A 154 7.30 -20.88 -21.56
C SER A 154 7.88 -19.56 -21.08
N LEU A 155 9.18 -19.56 -20.75
CA LEU A 155 9.88 -18.38 -20.28
C LEU A 155 10.37 -17.50 -21.44
N PRO A 156 10.46 -16.17 -21.24
CA PRO A 156 11.14 -15.29 -22.17
C PRO A 156 12.62 -15.66 -22.33
N LYS A 157 13.23 -15.27 -23.46
CA LYS A 157 14.67 -15.47 -23.69
C LYS A 157 15.50 -14.82 -22.58
N GLY A 158 16.46 -15.58 -22.04
CA GLY A 158 17.37 -15.12 -21.00
C GLY A 158 16.80 -15.17 -19.58
N PHE A 159 15.56 -15.65 -19.40
CA PHE A 159 15.03 -15.98 -18.08
C PHE A 159 15.30 -17.45 -17.77
N GLU A 160 15.50 -17.76 -16.49
CA GLU A 160 15.71 -19.11 -16.00
C GLU A 160 14.77 -19.44 -14.84
N VAL A 161 14.54 -20.73 -14.63
CA VAL A 161 13.72 -21.25 -13.53
C VAL A 161 14.57 -21.43 -12.27
N PHE A 162 14.04 -20.96 -11.13
CA PHE A 162 14.66 -21.09 -9.81
C PHE A 162 13.87 -22.03 -8.89
N GLY A 163 12.57 -22.19 -9.13
CA GLY A 163 11.72 -23.06 -8.31
C GLY A 163 10.47 -23.50 -9.05
N LYS A 164 9.97 -24.68 -8.67
CA LYS A 164 8.78 -25.32 -9.26
C LYS A 164 7.80 -25.75 -8.16
N SER A 165 6.51 -25.77 -8.45
CA SER A 165 5.49 -26.48 -7.66
C SER A 165 4.90 -27.63 -8.50
N GLU A 166 3.97 -28.38 -7.92
CA GLU A 166 3.25 -29.45 -8.62
C GLU A 166 2.41 -28.89 -9.79
N GLY A 167 1.66 -27.81 -9.55
CA GLY A 167 0.84 -27.14 -10.55
C GLY A 167 1.53 -26.07 -11.37
N SER A 168 2.74 -25.63 -11.00
CA SER A 168 3.46 -24.55 -11.69
C SER A 168 4.95 -24.87 -11.89
N PRO A 169 5.36 -25.28 -13.11
CA PRO A 169 6.76 -25.60 -13.39
C PRO A 169 7.68 -24.36 -13.30
N PHE A 170 7.12 -23.16 -13.43
CA PHE A 170 7.81 -21.89 -13.31
C PHE A 170 7.30 -21.11 -12.09
N ALA A 171 7.21 -21.77 -10.94
CA ALA A 171 6.73 -21.16 -9.69
C ALA A 171 7.64 -20.00 -9.24
N ILE A 172 8.93 -20.06 -9.55
CA ILE A 172 9.89 -18.96 -9.44
C ILE A 172 10.75 -18.94 -10.70
N PHE A 173 10.81 -17.81 -11.37
CA PHE A 173 11.73 -17.57 -12.48
C PHE A 173 12.37 -16.18 -12.37
N GLY A 174 13.42 -15.93 -13.14
CA GLY A 174 13.98 -14.60 -13.23
C GLY A 174 15.11 -14.47 -14.24
N ASN A 175 15.55 -13.24 -14.44
CA ASN A 175 16.77 -12.86 -15.13
C ASN A 175 17.63 -12.06 -14.14
N VAL A 176 18.74 -12.64 -13.70
CA VAL A 176 19.62 -12.06 -12.66
C VAL A 176 20.30 -10.79 -13.15
N GLU A 177 20.76 -10.76 -14.40
CA GLU A 177 21.43 -9.62 -15.01
C GLU A 177 20.51 -8.39 -15.08
N ARG A 178 19.24 -8.61 -15.48
CA ARG A 178 18.20 -7.57 -15.55
C ARG A 178 17.50 -7.33 -14.22
N LYS A 179 17.81 -8.09 -13.18
CA LYS A 179 17.17 -8.04 -11.85
C LYS A 179 15.64 -8.15 -11.91
N MET A 180 15.13 -9.00 -12.79
CA MET A 180 13.71 -9.23 -12.98
C MET A 180 13.34 -10.60 -12.44
N TYR A 181 12.38 -10.67 -11.53
CA TYR A 181 11.97 -11.90 -10.88
C TYR A 181 10.47 -12.06 -10.93
N GLY A 182 10.03 -13.31 -11.00
CA GLY A 182 8.64 -13.69 -11.04
C GLY A 182 8.36 -14.81 -10.05
N ILE A 183 7.28 -14.69 -9.28
CA ILE A 183 6.81 -15.71 -8.35
C ILE A 183 5.30 -15.97 -8.51
N MET A 184 4.88 -17.24 -8.47
CA MET A 184 3.45 -17.62 -8.58
C MET A 184 2.69 -17.65 -7.25
N PHE A 185 3.33 -17.30 -6.16
CA PHE A 185 2.73 -17.26 -4.83
C PHE A 185 2.76 -15.85 -4.23
N HIS A 186 1.97 -15.64 -3.18
CA HIS A 186 1.88 -14.36 -2.47
C HIS A 186 2.85 -14.32 -1.28
N PRO A 187 4.00 -13.61 -1.37
CA PRO A 187 4.91 -13.43 -0.25
C PRO A 187 4.38 -12.46 0.82
N GLU A 188 3.39 -11.62 0.48
CA GLU A 188 2.85 -10.60 1.36
C GLU A 188 1.92 -11.15 2.45
N VAL A 189 1.38 -12.35 2.25
CA VAL A 189 0.46 -13.02 3.18
C VAL A 189 1.21 -13.90 4.18
N VAL A 190 0.65 -14.01 5.39
CA VAL A 190 1.23 -14.79 6.49
C VAL A 190 1.36 -16.29 6.21
N HIS A 191 0.61 -16.80 5.23
CA HIS A 191 0.63 -18.22 4.84
C HIS A 191 1.90 -18.62 4.08
N THR A 192 2.70 -17.63 3.64
CA THR A 192 4.07 -17.83 3.13
C THR A 192 5.05 -17.41 4.23
N PRO A 193 5.58 -18.33 5.05
CA PRO A 193 6.29 -17.98 6.29
C PRO A 193 7.50 -17.08 6.11
N ASP A 194 8.31 -17.32 5.06
CA ASP A 194 9.48 -16.48 4.73
C ASP A 194 9.14 -15.31 3.80
N GLY A 195 7.87 -15.09 3.46
CA GLY A 195 7.46 -14.16 2.41
C GLY A 195 7.93 -12.71 2.63
N ALA A 196 7.85 -12.22 3.88
CA ALA A 196 8.40 -10.90 4.23
C ALA A 196 9.90 -10.81 3.99
N ARG A 197 10.66 -11.89 4.24
CA ARG A 197 12.12 -11.94 4.03
C ARG A 197 12.48 -12.00 2.54
N LEU A 198 11.64 -12.61 1.70
CA LEU A 198 11.79 -12.57 0.24
C LEU A 198 11.61 -11.15 -0.30
N LEU A 199 10.57 -10.44 0.17
CA LEU A 199 10.36 -9.04 -0.19
C LEU A 199 11.51 -8.17 0.30
N GLN A 200 12.04 -8.43 1.51
CA GLN A 200 13.22 -7.78 2.06
C GLN A 200 14.46 -7.99 1.17
N ASN A 201 14.72 -9.22 0.72
CA ASN A 201 15.82 -9.50 -0.22
C ASN A 201 15.64 -8.75 -1.54
N PHE A 202 14.41 -8.67 -2.07
CA PHE A 202 14.14 -7.89 -3.27
C PHE A 202 14.47 -6.40 -3.10
N VAL A 203 14.00 -5.76 -2.03
CA VAL A 203 14.22 -4.31 -1.86
C VAL A 203 15.66 -3.96 -1.46
N HIS A 204 16.28 -4.70 -0.55
CA HIS A 204 17.62 -4.33 -0.07
C HIS A 204 18.73 -4.95 -0.91
N LYS A 205 18.67 -6.24 -1.23
CA LYS A 205 19.78 -6.92 -1.92
C LYS A 205 19.73 -6.71 -3.44
N ILE A 206 18.55 -6.87 -4.03
CA ILE A 206 18.38 -6.77 -5.49
C ILE A 206 18.30 -5.30 -5.91
N ALA A 207 17.42 -4.52 -5.26
CA ALA A 207 17.23 -3.10 -5.55
C ALA A 207 18.23 -2.16 -4.88
N GLY A 208 18.97 -2.62 -3.88
CA GLY A 208 20.02 -1.81 -3.25
C GLY A 208 19.48 -0.65 -2.42
N ILE A 209 18.21 -0.70 -1.98
CA ILE A 209 17.61 0.34 -1.17
C ILE A 209 18.03 0.13 0.28
N GLU A 210 18.66 1.11 0.93
CA GLU A 210 19.23 0.93 2.27
C GLU A 210 18.16 0.82 3.37
N GLY A 211 17.01 1.47 3.19
CA GLY A 211 15.91 1.45 4.15
C GLY A 211 15.94 2.62 5.15
N ASP A 212 16.04 3.85 4.64
CA ASP A 212 16.07 5.09 5.41
C ASP A 212 14.65 5.61 5.77
N TRP A 213 13.59 4.95 5.30
CA TRP A 213 12.22 5.36 5.57
C TRP A 213 11.84 4.98 7.00
N THR A 214 11.77 6.00 7.86
CA THR A 214 11.34 5.87 9.25
C THR A 214 10.18 6.81 9.54
N MET A 215 9.35 6.48 10.54
CA MET A 215 8.29 7.37 10.99
C MET A 215 8.81 8.74 11.45
N ARG A 216 10.05 8.80 11.96
CA ARG A 216 10.71 10.06 12.32
C ARG A 216 10.97 10.93 11.09
N ALA A 217 11.61 10.37 10.06
CA ALA A 217 11.87 11.09 8.81
C ALA A 217 10.55 11.51 8.12
N TYR A 218 9.55 10.62 8.12
CA TYR A 218 8.23 10.93 7.59
C TYR A 218 7.56 12.09 8.34
N ARG A 219 7.62 12.09 9.69
CA ARG A 219 7.08 13.17 10.52
C ARG A 219 7.70 14.52 10.17
N GLU A 220 9.03 14.59 10.08
CA GLU A 220 9.75 15.83 9.73
C GLU A 220 9.30 16.36 8.35
N HIS A 221 9.23 15.48 7.36
CA HIS A 221 8.76 15.82 6.02
C HIS A 221 7.29 16.28 5.99
N ALA A 222 6.41 15.56 6.71
CA ALA A 222 4.99 15.90 6.79
C ALA A 222 4.78 17.27 7.45
N VAL A 223 5.50 17.55 8.55
CA VAL A 223 5.46 18.84 9.25
C VAL A 223 5.89 19.98 8.33
N GLU A 224 6.97 19.83 7.58
CA GLU A 224 7.41 20.85 6.62
C GLU A 224 6.41 21.06 5.49
N THR A 225 5.85 19.96 4.94
CA THR A 225 4.85 20.01 3.88
C THR A 225 3.59 20.73 4.34
N ILE A 226 3.07 20.40 5.52
CA ILE A 226 1.90 21.06 6.11
C ILE A 226 2.19 22.55 6.30
N ARG A 227 3.36 22.90 6.86
CA ARG A 227 3.75 24.30 7.09
C ARG A 227 3.79 25.11 5.79
N LYS A 228 4.39 24.56 4.73
CA LYS A 228 4.43 25.19 3.40
C LYS A 228 3.05 25.35 2.81
N GLN A 229 2.21 24.31 2.88
CA GLN A 229 0.87 24.31 2.29
C GLN A 229 -0.09 25.27 3.01
N VAL A 230 -0.03 25.32 4.34
CA VAL A 230 -0.91 26.19 5.15
C VAL A 230 -0.44 27.65 5.10
N GLY A 231 0.88 27.88 5.14
CA GLY A 231 1.44 29.23 5.17
C GLY A 231 0.88 30.05 6.35
N LYS A 232 0.16 31.13 6.03
CA LYS A 232 -0.48 32.02 7.03
C LYS A 232 -1.96 31.70 7.27
N GLY A 233 -2.50 30.65 6.65
CA GLY A 233 -3.89 30.25 6.79
C GLY A 233 -4.23 29.72 8.19
N LYS A 234 -5.52 29.51 8.46
CA LYS A 234 -5.99 28.79 9.64
C LYS A 234 -6.47 27.40 9.24
N VAL A 235 -6.37 26.45 10.17
CA VAL A 235 -6.76 25.05 9.96
C VAL A 235 -7.80 24.68 11.01
N ILE A 236 -8.85 23.99 10.58
CA ILE A 236 -9.82 23.35 11.47
C ILE A 236 -9.64 21.84 11.40
N CYS A 237 -9.73 21.17 12.54
CA CYS A 237 -9.66 19.71 12.61
C CYS A 237 -10.81 19.18 13.48
N ALA A 238 -11.68 18.37 12.88
CA ALA A 238 -12.70 17.64 13.62
C ALA A 238 -12.02 16.45 14.34
N LEU A 239 -11.88 16.55 15.66
CA LEU A 239 -11.38 15.49 16.51
C LEU A 239 -12.52 14.55 16.88
N SER A 240 -12.33 13.26 16.61
CA SER A 240 -13.29 12.21 16.94
C SER A 240 -12.89 11.39 18.18
N GLY A 241 -11.67 11.57 18.69
CA GLY A 241 -11.05 10.69 19.68
C GLY A 241 -10.40 9.42 19.08
N GLY A 242 -10.59 9.17 17.78
CA GLY A 242 -9.89 8.12 17.06
C GLY A 242 -8.40 8.42 16.85
N VAL A 243 -7.61 7.37 16.60
CA VAL A 243 -6.15 7.50 16.42
C VAL A 243 -5.78 8.39 15.23
N ASP A 244 -6.50 8.28 14.11
CA ASP A 244 -6.18 9.02 12.88
C ASP A 244 -6.34 10.53 13.06
N SER A 245 -7.51 10.97 13.56
CA SER A 245 -7.78 12.39 13.80
C SER A 245 -6.86 12.95 14.89
N SER A 246 -6.52 12.14 15.88
CA SER A 246 -5.61 12.54 16.95
C SER A 246 -4.17 12.74 16.46
N VAL A 247 -3.63 11.80 15.69
CA VAL A 247 -2.29 11.92 15.09
C VAL A 247 -2.25 13.07 14.08
N ALA A 248 -3.28 13.24 13.27
CA ALA A 248 -3.39 14.36 12.35
C ALA A 248 -3.38 15.72 13.09
N ALA A 249 -4.16 15.86 14.16
CA ALA A 249 -4.17 17.07 14.98
C ALA A 249 -2.80 17.39 15.56
N LEU A 250 -2.10 16.38 16.11
CA LEU A 250 -0.74 16.57 16.66
C LEU A 250 0.28 16.96 15.58
N LEU A 251 0.26 16.30 14.41
CA LEU A 251 1.16 16.64 13.30
C LEU A 251 0.92 18.05 12.76
N ILE A 252 -0.35 18.45 12.62
CA ILE A 252 -0.70 19.80 12.15
C ILE A 252 -0.33 20.83 13.21
N HIS A 253 -0.59 20.57 14.49
CA HIS A 253 -0.22 21.48 15.56
C HIS A 253 1.29 21.70 15.65
N GLU A 254 2.08 20.64 15.47
CA GLU A 254 3.52 20.77 15.39
C GLU A 254 3.97 21.63 14.19
N ALA A 255 3.26 21.53 13.07
CA ALA A 255 3.57 22.29 11.87
C ALA A 255 3.24 23.78 11.99
N VAL A 256 2.06 24.12 12.54
CA VAL A 256 1.45 25.45 12.44
C VAL A 256 0.91 26.03 13.76
N GLY A 257 1.11 25.34 14.88
CA GLY A 257 0.80 25.82 16.23
C GLY A 257 -0.65 26.29 16.38
N ASP A 258 -0.80 27.55 16.81
CA ASP A 258 -2.09 28.21 17.09
C ASP A 258 -2.94 28.51 15.84
N GLN A 259 -2.41 28.26 14.64
CA GLN A 259 -3.22 28.31 13.41
C GLN A 259 -4.24 27.16 13.37
N LEU A 260 -4.05 26.12 14.17
CA LEU A 260 -4.96 24.98 14.31
C LEU A 260 -6.03 25.26 15.38
N THR A 261 -7.28 24.96 15.04
CA THR A 261 -8.38 24.84 16.00
C THR A 261 -9.02 23.46 15.85
N CYS A 262 -8.97 22.68 16.91
CA CYS A 262 -9.63 21.38 16.97
C CYS A 262 -11.03 21.51 17.55
N ILE A 263 -11.97 20.73 17.04
CA ILE A 263 -13.36 20.68 17.49
C ILE A 263 -13.68 19.22 17.81
N LEU A 264 -14.04 18.93 19.07
CA LEU A 264 -14.56 17.65 19.52
C LEU A 264 -16.05 17.80 19.78
N VAL A 265 -16.88 17.09 19.03
CA VAL A 265 -18.33 17.02 19.25
C VAL A 265 -18.63 15.78 20.09
N ASP A 266 -18.97 15.98 21.36
CA ASP A 266 -19.52 14.92 22.19
C ASP A 266 -21.01 14.77 21.85
N HIS A 267 -21.31 13.75 21.08
CA HIS A 267 -22.66 13.42 20.64
C HIS A 267 -23.39 12.46 21.62
N GLY A 268 -22.82 12.19 22.80
CA GLY A 268 -23.43 11.33 23.82
C GLY A 268 -23.46 9.82 23.49
N LEU A 269 -22.76 9.40 22.44
CA LEU A 269 -22.65 7.98 22.01
C LEU A 269 -21.21 7.46 22.09
N MET A 270 -20.33 8.21 22.75
CA MET A 270 -18.93 7.82 22.97
C MET A 270 -18.83 6.77 24.08
N ARG A 271 -17.66 6.14 24.24
CA ARG A 271 -17.41 5.26 25.38
C ARG A 271 -17.34 6.07 26.67
N LYS A 272 -17.49 5.36 27.79
CA LYS A 272 -17.37 5.94 29.12
C LYS A 272 -16.07 6.74 29.24
N ASP A 273 -16.18 8.00 29.67
CA ASP A 273 -15.09 8.94 29.92
C ASP A 273 -14.19 9.25 28.69
N GLU A 274 -14.64 8.95 27.48
CA GLU A 274 -13.82 9.14 26.26
C GLU A 274 -13.64 10.63 25.93
N ALA A 275 -14.71 11.43 25.95
CA ALA A 275 -14.63 12.85 25.65
C ALA A 275 -13.74 13.61 26.65
N SER A 276 -13.88 13.32 27.95
CA SER A 276 -13.05 13.91 29.00
C SER A 276 -11.58 13.51 28.84
N GLY A 277 -11.29 12.24 28.56
CA GLY A 277 -9.92 11.78 28.32
C GLY A 277 -9.26 12.43 27.10
N VAL A 278 -10.01 12.64 26.01
CA VAL A 278 -9.51 13.38 24.83
C VAL A 278 -9.19 14.83 25.20
N VAL A 279 -10.09 15.50 25.94
CA VAL A 279 -9.86 16.89 26.36
C VAL A 279 -8.65 17.02 27.28
N GLU A 280 -8.50 16.12 28.25
CA GLU A 280 -7.34 16.06 29.14
C GLU A 280 -6.05 15.95 28.34
N MET A 281 -5.99 14.97 27.43
CA MET A 281 -4.82 14.74 26.60
C MET A 281 -4.43 15.96 25.78
N PHE A 282 -5.37 16.54 25.02
CA PHE A 282 -5.04 17.63 24.10
C PHE A 282 -4.81 18.97 24.78
N ARG A 283 -5.59 19.33 25.80
CA ARG A 283 -5.44 20.62 26.48
C ARG A 283 -4.32 20.60 27.50
N GLN A 284 -4.17 19.54 28.28
CA GLN A 284 -3.25 19.54 29.43
C GLN A 284 -1.84 19.07 29.05
N HIS A 285 -1.72 18.09 28.15
CA HIS A 285 -0.41 17.55 27.77
C HIS A 285 0.18 18.24 26.54
N TYR A 286 -0.66 18.64 25.58
CA TYR A 286 -0.19 19.24 24.32
C TYR A 286 -0.50 20.75 24.18
N ASN A 287 -1.24 21.35 25.12
CA ASN A 287 -1.65 22.75 25.09
C ASN A 287 -2.29 23.17 23.76
N LEU A 288 -3.06 22.27 23.14
CA LEU A 288 -3.64 22.46 21.82
C LEU A 288 -5.01 23.17 21.94
N PRO A 289 -5.30 24.19 21.10
CA PRO A 289 -6.63 24.82 21.05
C PRO A 289 -7.74 23.82 20.67
N LEU A 290 -8.51 23.39 21.67
CA LEU A 290 -9.61 22.43 21.52
C LEU A 290 -10.94 23.03 21.99
N ILE A 291 -11.93 23.04 21.11
CA ILE A 291 -13.33 23.34 21.41
C ILE A 291 -14.05 22.02 21.68
N LEU A 292 -14.59 21.85 22.88
CA LEU A 292 -15.51 20.76 23.20
C LEU A 292 -16.94 21.28 22.99
N VAL A 293 -17.72 20.59 22.17
CA VAL A 293 -19.14 20.84 21.97
C VAL A 293 -19.91 19.67 22.55
N ASP A 294 -20.57 19.87 23.69
CA ASP A 294 -21.54 18.90 24.20
C ASP A 294 -22.86 19.06 23.42
N ALA A 295 -23.14 18.07 22.59
CA ALA A 295 -24.35 17.96 21.78
C ALA A 295 -25.19 16.73 22.16
N SER A 296 -24.94 16.12 23.33
CA SER A 296 -25.53 14.86 23.74
C SER A 296 -27.06 14.88 23.64
N ASP A 297 -27.72 15.88 24.24
CA ASP A 297 -29.18 16.00 24.23
C ASP A 297 -29.75 16.11 22.81
N ARG A 298 -29.06 16.84 21.91
CA ARG A 298 -29.48 17.01 20.51
C ARG A 298 -29.45 15.68 19.75
N PHE A 299 -28.41 14.87 19.97
CA PHE A 299 -28.29 13.58 19.29
C PHE A 299 -29.19 12.52 19.89
N ILE A 300 -29.23 12.39 21.22
CA ILE A 300 -30.07 11.41 21.92
C ILE A 300 -31.55 11.69 21.65
N GLY A 301 -31.99 12.94 21.76
CA GLY A 301 -33.38 13.32 21.47
C GLY A 301 -33.79 13.06 20.02
N ALA A 302 -32.89 13.29 19.05
CA ALA A 302 -33.16 13.00 17.64
C ALA A 302 -33.18 11.51 17.29
N LEU A 303 -32.69 10.64 18.18
CA LEU A 303 -32.67 9.19 18.02
C LEU A 303 -33.77 8.49 18.82
N GLU A 304 -34.56 9.23 19.60
CA GLU A 304 -35.64 8.67 20.41
C GLU A 304 -36.69 7.97 19.53
N GLY A 305 -37.02 6.74 19.88
CA GLY A 305 -37.98 5.92 19.14
C GLY A 305 -37.50 5.37 17.80
N GLU A 306 -36.30 5.71 17.33
CA GLU A 306 -35.76 5.22 16.06
C GLU A 306 -35.05 3.87 16.22
N SER A 307 -35.56 2.85 15.55
CA SER A 307 -35.02 1.48 15.57
C SER A 307 -34.29 1.09 14.28
N ASP A 308 -34.55 1.79 13.17
CA ASP A 308 -33.90 1.53 11.89
C ASP A 308 -32.44 1.99 11.90
N PRO A 309 -31.46 1.08 11.80
CA PRO A 309 -30.04 1.43 11.88
C PRO A 309 -29.59 2.38 10.76
N GLU A 310 -30.22 2.34 9.57
CA GLU A 310 -29.86 3.23 8.47
C GLU A 310 -30.31 4.66 8.76
N LYS A 311 -31.54 4.82 9.28
CA LYS A 311 -32.03 6.13 9.73
C LYS A 311 -31.20 6.68 10.87
N LYS A 312 -30.83 5.86 11.86
CA LYS A 312 -29.91 6.28 12.93
C LYS A 312 -28.59 6.82 12.37
N ARG A 313 -27.96 6.11 11.43
CA ARG A 313 -26.71 6.55 10.80
C ARG A 313 -26.87 7.87 10.05
N LYS A 314 -27.94 8.02 9.26
CA LYS A 314 -28.25 9.26 8.52
C LYS A 314 -28.50 10.44 9.47
N THR A 315 -29.23 10.22 10.56
CA THR A 315 -29.50 11.24 11.57
C THR A 315 -28.22 11.67 12.29
N ILE A 316 -27.40 10.73 12.77
CA ILE A 316 -26.12 11.04 13.43
C ILE A 316 -25.19 11.80 12.49
N GLY A 317 -25.01 11.32 11.25
CA GLY A 317 -24.13 11.97 10.27
C GLY A 317 -24.58 13.38 9.91
N ARG A 318 -25.88 13.59 9.70
CA ARG A 318 -26.47 14.91 9.44
C ARG A 318 -26.23 15.86 10.62
N LEU A 319 -26.57 15.43 11.84
CA LEU A 319 -26.42 16.27 13.03
C LEU A 319 -24.96 16.63 13.30
N PHE A 320 -24.02 15.71 13.06
CA PHE A 320 -22.58 15.97 13.22
C PHE A 320 -22.07 17.06 12.27
N ILE A 321 -22.61 17.14 11.05
CA ILE A 321 -22.23 18.19 10.08
C ILE A 321 -22.90 19.54 10.42
N GLU A 322 -24.10 19.51 11.02
CA GLU A 322 -24.84 20.71 11.42
C GLU A 322 -24.30 21.38 12.70
N VAL A 323 -23.53 20.65 13.51
CA VAL A 323 -22.85 21.17 14.71
C VAL A 323 -21.51 21.76 14.32
#